data_AF-A0A7K0TSZ7-F1
#
_entry.id   AF-A0A7K0TSZ7-F1
#
_cell.length_a   1.000
_cell.length_b   1.000
_cell.length_c   1.000
_cell.angle_alpha   90.00
_cell.angle_beta   90.00
_cell.angle_gamma   90.00
#
_symmetry.space_group_name_H-M   'P 1'
#
loop_
_entity.id
_entity.type
_entity.pdbx_description
1 polymer ?
#
loop_
_entity_poly.entity_id
_entity_poly.type
_entity_poly.pdbx_seq_one_letter_code
_entity_poly.pdbx_strand_id
1 'polypeptide(L)'
;MSEVVMQISQVTKVFPLRDSKVGFKAVDSISIDLHKGEVLGVVGESGSGKSTLARCAFGITEPTSGGTTILGQSLVGKSRKATRELRANLGFVFQDPAGSINPRMSVHDAIAEPLILAGMDSPSIDTRVNFLMDRVGLASSQLSRKSHELSGGQCQRVAIARALATNPKIVLLDEPTSSLDLSVQAQILNLLEELRRDFDLTYFLISHNLDVVSHLSDRVAVMKDGVFVEVGTTRQVIDAPKHPFTRELIRVYSGASREFDLDTWQDGPLNRWAFQNVSTFLPTKVIAASAEPLSLDVELDTQLDEVTIDVADSTYTLPELLADVDTDSIVVVRKGVVVYEKYFNGMTPDSVHLLQSVSKSILGALYAVMAERGVVDIDKPIAFYLPELVGSVYEAATIAQALDMTVAINFSEDYSDPESEMARLDRAAGWRTNTTGHDLGLRSFLRTMTASGEQGKAYQYCSANTDVLAWLISEVTQTPYQDLLTRYIWQPMGAHDDASVIVDREGLSVGNGGISCTTRDLARFGLLIVNGGRANGEQVIPAAWVNATFAGASADVESADYLQALHPGGSYKNKWWITAGASREIFGVGIYGQYVWVDPTNETVIAKFSSLPIPVDGVHSRKHMALFRAICAK
;
A
#
# COMPACT_ATOMS: atom_id res chain seq x y z
N MET A 1 -18.04 -0.66 -40.21
CA MET A 1 -17.84 0.13 -38.98
C MET A 1 -19.15 0.07 -38.22
N SER A 2 -19.12 -0.29 -36.94
CA SER A 2 -20.31 -0.32 -36.06
C SER A 2 -20.87 1.09 -35.89
N GLU A 3 -22.19 1.19 -35.71
CA GLU A 3 -22.91 2.44 -35.50
C GLU A 3 -22.38 3.20 -34.27
N VAL A 4 -22.18 4.53 -34.37
CA VAL A 4 -21.78 5.37 -33.22
C VAL A 4 -23.01 5.67 -32.38
N VAL A 5 -23.00 5.26 -31.11
CA VAL A 5 -24.12 5.48 -30.17
C VAL A 5 -23.88 6.65 -29.24
N MET A 6 -22.62 7.04 -29.01
CA MET A 6 -22.25 8.26 -28.31
C MET A 6 -21.01 8.89 -28.97
N GLN A 7 -21.06 10.21 -29.16
CA GLN A 7 -19.97 11.00 -29.71
C GLN A 7 -19.67 12.17 -28.78
N ILE A 8 -18.45 12.20 -28.26
CA ILE A 8 -17.90 13.29 -27.46
C ILE A 8 -17.11 14.19 -28.41
N SER A 9 -17.46 15.48 -28.46
CA SER A 9 -16.89 16.43 -29.43
C SER A 9 -16.31 17.65 -28.73
N GLN A 10 -14.96 17.73 -28.72
CA GLN A 10 -14.18 18.87 -28.23
C GLN A 10 -14.59 19.31 -26.81
N VAL A 11 -14.86 18.33 -25.94
CA VAL A 11 -15.32 18.59 -24.58
C VAL A 11 -14.16 19.14 -23.76
N THR A 12 -14.37 20.32 -23.17
CA THR A 12 -13.46 20.94 -22.20
C THR A 12 -14.23 21.22 -20.92
N LYS A 13 -13.62 20.97 -19.76
CA LYS A 13 -14.18 21.34 -18.46
C LYS A 13 -13.15 22.09 -17.62
N VAL A 14 -13.49 23.35 -17.31
CA VAL A 14 -12.73 24.20 -16.40
C VAL A 14 -13.55 24.41 -15.13
N PHE A 15 -12.95 24.12 -13.98
CA PHE A 15 -13.51 24.45 -12.68
C PHE A 15 -12.94 25.78 -12.18
N PRO A 16 -13.77 26.69 -11.64
CA PRO A 16 -13.27 27.90 -11.02
C PRO A 16 -12.52 27.55 -9.72
N LEU A 17 -11.33 28.12 -9.55
CA LEU A 17 -10.59 28.06 -8.28
C LEU A 17 -10.93 29.30 -7.46
N ARG A 18 -11.14 29.16 -6.14
CA ARG A 18 -11.24 30.31 -5.24
C ARG A 18 -9.89 31.05 -5.28
N ASP A 19 -9.95 32.37 -5.50
CA ASP A 19 -8.81 33.30 -5.51
C ASP A 19 -7.83 33.24 -6.70
N SER A 20 -8.15 32.55 -7.80
CA SER A 20 -7.36 32.58 -9.04
C SER A 20 -8.17 33.09 -10.24
N LYS A 21 -7.57 33.94 -11.07
CA LYS A 21 -8.12 34.32 -12.40
C LYS A 21 -8.01 33.18 -13.42
N VAL A 22 -7.23 32.13 -13.13
CA VAL A 22 -7.00 30.96 -13.98
C VAL A 22 -7.71 29.77 -13.33
N GLY A 23 -8.75 29.25 -13.98
CA GLY A 23 -9.47 28.05 -13.52
C GLY A 23 -8.68 26.77 -13.73
N PHE A 24 -9.00 25.71 -12.99
CA PHE A 24 -8.40 24.38 -13.15
C PHE A 24 -9.05 23.66 -14.34
N LYS A 25 -8.28 23.37 -15.38
CA LYS A 25 -8.76 22.65 -16.56
C LYS A 25 -8.67 21.15 -16.31
N ALA A 26 -9.80 20.52 -15.98
CA ALA A 26 -9.90 19.09 -15.68
C ALA A 26 -10.03 18.21 -16.93
N VAL A 27 -10.56 18.77 -18.03
CA VAL A 27 -10.67 18.10 -19.34
C VAL A 27 -10.35 19.13 -20.41
N ASP A 28 -9.53 18.78 -21.40
CA ASP A 28 -9.07 19.69 -22.45
C ASP A 28 -9.37 19.13 -23.85
N SER A 29 -10.39 19.69 -24.50
CA SER A 29 -10.70 19.48 -25.92
C SER A 29 -10.78 18.00 -26.35
N ILE A 30 -11.34 17.13 -25.50
CA ILE A 30 -11.43 15.70 -25.79
C ILE A 30 -12.50 15.40 -26.84
N SER A 31 -12.13 14.58 -27.82
CA SER A 31 -13.03 13.99 -28.81
C SER A 31 -12.87 12.48 -28.86
N ILE A 32 -13.97 11.73 -28.74
CA ILE A 32 -13.97 10.27 -28.89
C ILE A 32 -15.37 9.74 -29.22
N ASP A 33 -15.41 8.73 -30.07
CA ASP A 33 -16.64 8.00 -30.42
C ASP A 33 -16.71 6.67 -29.69
N LEU A 34 -17.92 6.33 -29.24
CA LEU A 34 -18.32 5.06 -28.65
C LEU A 34 -19.31 4.37 -29.58
N HIS A 35 -18.98 3.16 -30.02
CA HIS A 35 -19.74 2.38 -30.96
C HIS A 35 -20.69 1.40 -30.28
N LYS A 36 -21.79 1.05 -30.95
CA LYS A 36 -22.78 0.10 -30.45
C LYS A 36 -22.12 -1.23 -30.09
N GLY A 37 -22.39 -1.69 -28.86
CA GLY A 37 -21.90 -2.96 -28.32
C GLY A 37 -20.44 -2.94 -27.90
N GLU A 38 -19.72 -1.82 -28.06
CA GLU A 38 -18.33 -1.64 -27.65
C GLU A 38 -18.20 -1.42 -26.13
N VAL A 39 -17.07 -1.83 -25.58
CA VAL A 39 -16.57 -1.36 -24.29
C VAL A 39 -15.37 -0.46 -24.53
N LEU A 40 -15.54 0.83 -24.25
CA LEU A 40 -14.45 1.80 -24.24
C LEU A 40 -13.94 1.97 -22.81
N GLY A 41 -12.73 1.47 -22.54
CA GLY A 41 -12.02 1.67 -21.29
C GLY A 41 -11.28 3.01 -21.27
N VAL A 42 -11.41 3.76 -20.18
CA VAL A 42 -10.67 5.00 -19.93
C VAL A 42 -9.82 4.82 -18.69
N VAL A 43 -8.49 4.92 -18.87
CA VAL A 43 -7.49 4.63 -17.83
C VAL A 43 -6.56 5.81 -17.62
N GLY A 44 -5.91 5.87 -16.46
CA GLY A 44 -4.96 6.93 -16.09
C GLY A 44 -4.89 7.13 -14.59
N GLU A 45 -3.93 7.92 -14.12
CA GLU A 45 -3.70 8.20 -12.70
C GLU A 45 -4.91 8.87 -12.03
N SER A 46 -4.99 8.79 -10.69
CA SER A 46 -5.98 9.55 -9.94
C SER A 46 -5.82 11.05 -10.24
N GLY A 47 -6.93 11.75 -10.41
CA GLY A 47 -6.91 13.18 -10.77
C GLY A 47 -6.71 13.49 -12.27
N SER A 48 -6.49 12.51 -13.15
CA SER A 48 -6.25 12.76 -14.58
C SER A 48 -7.46 13.29 -15.38
N GLY A 49 -8.66 13.30 -14.77
CA GLY A 49 -9.89 13.86 -15.33
C GLY A 49 -10.93 12.83 -15.83
N LYS A 50 -10.70 11.52 -15.67
CA LYS A 50 -11.58 10.42 -16.14
C LYS A 50 -13.04 10.58 -15.71
N SER A 51 -13.31 10.65 -14.40
CA SER A 51 -14.67 10.80 -13.88
C SER A 51 -15.30 12.15 -14.26
N THR A 52 -14.49 13.19 -14.46
CA THR A 52 -14.97 14.49 -14.96
C THR A 52 -15.43 14.38 -16.41
N LEU A 53 -14.64 13.72 -17.26
CA LEU A 53 -14.99 13.44 -18.66
C LEU A 53 -16.27 12.61 -18.74
N ALA A 54 -16.38 11.52 -17.98
CA ALA A 54 -17.59 10.69 -18.00
C ALA A 54 -18.82 11.46 -17.53
N ARG A 55 -18.72 12.25 -16.45
CA ARG A 55 -19.84 13.10 -16.00
C ARG A 55 -20.27 14.10 -17.08
N CYS A 56 -19.33 14.64 -17.87
CA CYS A 56 -19.65 15.50 -19.01
C CYS A 56 -20.28 14.72 -20.17
N ALA A 57 -19.71 13.57 -20.51
CA ALA A 57 -20.20 12.68 -21.57
C ALA A 57 -21.66 12.28 -21.33
N PHE A 58 -22.00 11.93 -20.10
CA PHE A 58 -23.33 11.48 -19.72
C PHE A 58 -24.29 12.61 -19.28
N GLY A 59 -23.88 13.88 -19.38
CA GLY A 59 -24.72 15.03 -19.05
C GLY A 59 -25.10 15.14 -17.57
N ILE A 60 -24.26 14.62 -16.67
CA ILE A 60 -24.33 14.84 -15.22
C ILE A 60 -23.73 16.22 -14.90
N THR A 61 -22.65 16.58 -15.57
CA THR A 61 -21.97 17.88 -15.43
C THR A 61 -21.95 18.58 -16.79
N GLU A 62 -22.25 19.88 -16.80
CA GLU A 62 -22.19 20.66 -18.03
C GLU A 62 -20.72 20.97 -18.40
N PRO A 63 -20.29 20.71 -19.65
CA PRO A 63 -18.95 21.07 -20.10
C PRO A 63 -18.82 22.60 -20.24
N THR A 64 -17.60 23.11 -20.14
CA THR A 64 -17.30 24.53 -20.39
C THR A 64 -17.38 24.85 -21.90
N SER A 65 -16.95 23.92 -22.74
CA SER A 65 -17.12 23.98 -24.20
C SER A 65 -17.23 22.58 -24.80
N GLY A 66 -17.68 22.51 -26.05
CA GLY A 66 -17.96 21.24 -26.72
C GLY A 66 -19.30 20.63 -26.29
N GLY A 67 -19.49 19.34 -26.56
CA GLY A 67 -20.69 18.65 -26.16
C GLY A 67 -20.70 17.18 -26.54
N THR A 68 -21.79 16.51 -26.15
CA THR A 68 -21.98 15.09 -26.42
C THR A 68 -23.27 14.87 -27.19
N THR A 69 -23.21 13.99 -28.18
CA THR A 69 -24.35 13.48 -28.93
C THR A 69 -24.58 12.03 -28.52
N ILE A 70 -25.81 11.68 -28.17
CA ILE A 70 -26.20 10.33 -27.75
C ILE A 70 -27.35 9.88 -28.63
N LEU A 71 -27.21 8.72 -29.27
CA LEU A 71 -28.19 8.15 -30.21
C LEU A 71 -28.63 9.18 -31.28
N GLY A 72 -27.64 9.90 -31.83
CA GLY A 72 -27.86 10.94 -32.84
C GLY A 72 -28.43 12.26 -32.34
N GLN A 73 -28.63 12.43 -31.02
CA GLN A 73 -29.20 13.64 -30.44
C GLN A 73 -28.25 14.36 -29.47
N SER A 74 -28.02 15.65 -29.67
CA SER A 74 -27.14 16.46 -28.80
C SER A 74 -27.73 16.62 -27.38
N LEU A 75 -26.87 16.60 -26.36
CA LEU A 75 -27.21 16.95 -24.98
C LEU A 75 -27.27 18.46 -24.74
N VAL A 76 -26.64 19.28 -25.59
CA VAL A 76 -26.56 20.72 -25.41
C VAL A 76 -27.89 21.38 -25.82
N GLY A 77 -28.39 22.31 -24.99
CA GLY A 77 -29.55 23.14 -25.33
C GLY A 77 -30.91 22.42 -25.35
N LYS A 78 -31.01 21.20 -24.82
CA LYS A 78 -32.26 20.45 -24.79
C LYS A 78 -33.23 20.87 -23.68
N SER A 79 -34.52 20.71 -23.95
CA SER A 79 -35.56 20.84 -22.93
C SER A 79 -35.44 19.74 -21.86
N ARG A 80 -36.00 19.98 -20.67
CA ARG A 80 -36.02 18.98 -19.58
C ARG A 80 -36.65 17.65 -20.02
N LYS A 81 -37.70 17.70 -20.85
CA LYS A 81 -38.37 16.49 -21.37
C LYS A 81 -37.46 15.69 -22.30
N ALA A 82 -36.86 16.34 -23.29
CA ALA A 82 -35.96 15.67 -24.25
C ALA A 82 -34.68 15.13 -23.57
N THR A 83 -34.23 15.80 -22.51
CA THR A 83 -33.12 15.31 -21.67
C THR A 83 -33.52 14.06 -20.89
N ARG A 84 -34.73 14.02 -20.32
CA ARG A 84 -35.26 12.86 -19.59
C ARG A 84 -35.38 11.62 -20.49
N GLU A 85 -35.95 11.78 -21.68
CA GLU A 85 -36.09 10.68 -22.66
C GLU A 85 -34.72 10.13 -23.07
N LEU A 86 -33.72 10.99 -23.26
CA LEU A 86 -32.39 10.58 -23.63
C LEU A 86 -31.65 9.89 -22.47
N ARG A 87 -31.80 10.40 -21.24
CA ARG A 87 -31.26 9.76 -20.02
C ARG A 87 -31.86 8.39 -19.71
N ALA A 88 -33.08 8.09 -20.16
CA ALA A 88 -33.66 6.75 -20.01
C ALA A 88 -32.85 5.66 -20.74
N ASN A 89 -32.04 6.04 -21.73
CA ASN A 89 -31.14 5.15 -22.47
C ASN A 89 -29.76 5.00 -21.79
N LEU A 90 -29.54 5.65 -20.63
CA LEU A 90 -28.26 5.68 -19.93
C LEU A 90 -28.37 5.03 -18.56
N GLY A 91 -27.50 4.06 -18.28
CA GLY A 91 -27.31 3.44 -16.97
C GLY A 91 -26.05 3.94 -16.28
N PHE A 92 -26.03 3.93 -14.95
CA PHE A 92 -24.90 4.40 -14.16
C PHE A 92 -24.60 3.47 -12.99
N VAL A 93 -23.37 2.97 -12.94
CA VAL A 93 -22.79 2.26 -11.82
C VAL A 93 -21.67 3.13 -11.26
N PHE A 94 -21.85 3.64 -10.04
CA PHE A 94 -20.90 4.54 -9.38
C PHE A 94 -19.84 3.77 -8.60
N GLN A 95 -18.69 4.41 -8.36
CA GLN A 95 -17.54 3.88 -7.64
C GLN A 95 -17.85 3.37 -6.22
N ASP A 96 -18.78 4.00 -5.50
CA ASP A 96 -19.25 3.55 -4.18
C ASP A 96 -20.69 3.03 -4.28
N PRO A 97 -20.89 1.70 -4.39
CA PRO A 97 -22.21 1.11 -4.55
C PRO A 97 -23.08 1.32 -3.32
N ALA A 98 -22.50 1.16 -2.12
CA ALA A 98 -23.20 1.28 -0.86
C ALA A 98 -23.64 2.73 -0.60
N GLY A 99 -22.77 3.70 -0.87
CA GLY A 99 -23.11 5.13 -0.81
C GLY A 99 -24.05 5.58 -1.92
N SER A 100 -24.07 4.90 -3.07
CA SER A 100 -25.01 5.21 -4.15
C SER A 100 -26.44 4.75 -3.86
N ILE A 101 -26.65 3.85 -2.89
CA ILE A 101 -27.98 3.37 -2.48
C ILE A 101 -28.37 4.09 -1.20
N ASN A 102 -29.54 4.73 -1.19
CA ASN A 102 -30.04 5.36 0.03
C ASN A 102 -30.21 4.28 1.12
N PRO A 103 -29.54 4.41 2.28
CA PRO A 103 -29.51 3.37 3.31
C PRO A 103 -30.88 3.11 3.96
N ARG A 104 -31.87 3.97 3.71
CA ARG A 104 -33.26 3.79 4.16
C ARG A 104 -34.11 2.95 3.20
N MET A 105 -33.68 2.80 1.95
CA MET A 105 -34.40 2.05 0.92
C MET A 105 -34.07 0.56 1.04
N SER A 106 -35.08 -0.28 0.79
CA SER A 106 -34.84 -1.71 0.57
C SER A 106 -34.18 -1.95 -0.80
N VAL A 107 -33.65 -3.16 -1.03
CA VAL A 107 -33.15 -3.57 -2.34
C VAL A 107 -34.24 -3.43 -3.40
N HIS A 108 -35.47 -3.82 -3.09
CA HIS A 108 -36.62 -3.63 -3.98
C HIS A 108 -36.80 -2.16 -4.34
N ASP A 109 -36.91 -1.29 -3.33
CA ASP A 109 -37.13 0.14 -3.56
C ASP A 109 -36.02 0.76 -4.40
N ALA A 110 -34.76 0.38 -4.14
CA ALA A 110 -33.60 0.90 -4.84
C ALA A 110 -33.60 0.54 -6.34
N ILE A 111 -34.02 -0.68 -6.70
CA ILE A 111 -34.14 -1.12 -8.10
C ILE A 111 -35.42 -0.57 -8.74
N ALA A 112 -36.50 -0.42 -7.97
CA ALA A 112 -37.79 0.09 -8.43
C ALA A 112 -37.78 1.59 -8.72
N GLU A 113 -36.98 2.38 -8.00
CA GLU A 113 -36.98 3.86 -8.09
C GLU A 113 -36.86 4.40 -9.53
N PRO A 114 -35.90 3.95 -10.38
CA PRO A 114 -35.85 4.40 -11.77
C PRO A 114 -37.11 4.06 -12.60
N LEU A 115 -37.76 2.93 -12.30
CA LEU A 115 -38.98 2.49 -12.98
C LEU A 115 -40.19 3.34 -12.58
N ILE A 116 -40.29 3.68 -11.29
CA ILE A 116 -41.31 4.59 -10.76
C ILE A 116 -41.15 5.97 -11.40
N LEU A 117 -39.93 6.49 -11.49
CA LEU A 117 -39.63 7.76 -12.14
C LEU A 117 -39.90 7.75 -13.65
N ALA A 118 -39.83 6.57 -14.29
CA ALA A 118 -40.22 6.35 -15.67
C ALA A 118 -41.75 6.22 -15.86
N GLY A 119 -42.53 6.13 -14.78
CA GLY A 119 -43.99 6.04 -14.81
C GLY A 119 -44.53 4.63 -15.05
N MET A 120 -43.76 3.59 -14.72
CA MET A 120 -44.20 2.19 -14.81
C MET A 120 -45.21 1.84 -13.71
N ASP A 121 -46.19 1.00 -14.00
CA ASP A 121 -47.17 0.52 -13.02
C ASP A 121 -46.57 -0.50 -12.04
N SER A 122 -47.11 -0.57 -10.82
CA SER A 122 -46.55 -1.40 -9.74
C SER A 122 -46.42 -2.90 -10.07
N PRO A 123 -47.42 -3.59 -10.68
CA PRO A 123 -47.25 -4.99 -11.07
C PRO A 123 -46.11 -5.24 -12.06
N SER A 124 -45.94 -4.33 -13.03
CA SER A 124 -44.82 -4.38 -13.98
C SER A 124 -43.47 -4.11 -13.30
N ILE A 125 -43.44 -3.21 -12.31
CA ILE A 125 -42.25 -2.93 -11.49
C ILE A 125 -41.79 -4.19 -10.76
N ASP A 126 -42.68 -4.88 -10.04
CA ASP A 126 -42.32 -6.07 -9.28
C ASP A 126 -41.80 -7.19 -10.18
N THR A 127 -42.45 -7.37 -11.34
CA THR A 127 -42.00 -8.34 -12.35
C THR A 127 -40.61 -8.01 -12.85
N ARG A 128 -40.34 -6.73 -13.13
CA ARG A 128 -39.04 -6.27 -13.63
C ARG A 128 -37.95 -6.37 -12.56
N VAL A 129 -38.24 -6.00 -11.32
CA VAL A 129 -37.31 -6.08 -10.19
C VAL A 129 -36.90 -7.54 -9.94
N ASN A 130 -37.87 -8.46 -9.89
CA ASN A 130 -37.56 -9.89 -9.71
C ASN A 130 -36.73 -10.46 -10.86
N PHE A 131 -37.03 -10.08 -12.11
CA PHE A 131 -36.21 -10.45 -13.25
C PHE A 131 -34.77 -9.95 -13.09
N LEU A 132 -34.56 -8.70 -12.69
CA LEU A 132 -33.22 -8.14 -12.53
C LEU A 132 -32.45 -8.80 -11.38
N MET A 133 -33.11 -9.14 -10.27
CA MET A 133 -32.49 -9.89 -9.16
C MET A 133 -31.93 -11.22 -9.63
N ASP A 134 -32.71 -11.99 -10.39
CA ASP A 134 -32.26 -13.25 -10.98
C ASP A 134 -31.07 -13.03 -11.92
N ARG A 135 -31.18 -12.02 -12.79
CA ARG A 135 -30.11 -11.67 -13.75
C ARG A 135 -28.80 -11.26 -13.09
N VAL A 136 -28.83 -10.68 -11.89
CA VAL A 136 -27.62 -10.33 -11.13
C VAL A 136 -27.24 -11.38 -10.09
N GLY A 137 -27.91 -12.54 -10.06
CA GLY A 137 -27.59 -13.65 -9.16
C GLY A 137 -27.91 -13.39 -7.69
N LEU A 138 -28.93 -12.58 -7.40
CA LEU A 138 -29.41 -12.31 -6.03
C LEU A 138 -30.72 -13.05 -5.76
N ALA A 139 -30.86 -13.60 -4.55
CA ALA A 139 -32.08 -14.29 -4.15
C ALA A 139 -33.22 -13.30 -3.88
N SER A 140 -34.45 -13.65 -4.26
CA SER A 140 -35.64 -12.83 -4.01
C SER A 140 -35.88 -12.53 -2.52
N SER A 141 -35.42 -13.39 -1.62
CA SER A 141 -35.45 -13.17 -0.17
C SER A 141 -34.63 -11.97 0.30
N GLN A 142 -33.75 -11.42 -0.55
CA GLN A 142 -32.95 -10.24 -0.25
C GLN A 142 -33.66 -8.93 -0.60
N LEU A 143 -34.82 -8.96 -1.27
CA LEU A 143 -35.54 -7.76 -1.70
C LEU A 143 -35.92 -6.81 -0.55
N SER A 144 -36.19 -7.35 0.63
CA SER A 144 -36.55 -6.57 1.83
C SER A 144 -35.35 -6.04 2.60
N ARG A 145 -34.12 -6.51 2.29
CA ARG A 145 -32.90 -6.08 2.97
C ARG A 145 -32.51 -4.66 2.58
N LYS A 146 -31.71 -4.02 3.41
CA LYS A 146 -31.10 -2.70 3.19
C LYS A 146 -29.60 -2.83 2.91
N SER A 147 -28.98 -1.77 2.41
CA SER A 147 -27.57 -1.78 1.99
C SER A 147 -26.58 -2.24 3.08
N HIS A 148 -26.83 -1.91 4.35
CA HIS A 148 -25.98 -2.33 5.48
C HIS A 148 -26.13 -3.82 5.87
N GLU A 149 -27.11 -4.53 5.30
CA GLU A 149 -27.36 -5.96 5.52
C GLU A 149 -26.82 -6.84 4.36
N LEU A 150 -26.07 -6.23 3.44
CA LEU A 150 -25.51 -6.84 2.24
C LEU A 150 -23.99 -6.77 2.25
N SER A 151 -23.33 -7.75 1.64
CA SER A 151 -21.88 -7.65 1.37
C SER A 151 -21.59 -6.63 0.27
N GLY A 152 -20.33 -6.17 0.17
CA GLY A 152 -19.91 -5.24 -0.90
C GLY A 152 -20.27 -5.75 -2.31
N GLY A 153 -20.01 -7.03 -2.59
CA GLY A 153 -20.38 -7.65 -3.87
C GLY A 153 -21.89 -7.74 -4.10
N GLN A 154 -22.69 -7.91 -3.05
CA GLN A 154 -24.16 -7.88 -3.15
C GLN A 154 -24.65 -6.45 -3.42
N CYS A 155 -24.11 -5.43 -2.73
CA CYS A 155 -24.38 -4.02 -3.02
C CYS A 155 -24.03 -3.66 -4.46
N GLN A 156 -22.90 -4.15 -4.97
CA GLN A 156 -22.50 -3.97 -6.38
C GLN A 156 -23.54 -4.57 -7.34
N ARG A 157 -23.99 -5.80 -7.10
CA ARG A 157 -25.03 -6.46 -7.91
C ARG A 157 -26.34 -5.68 -7.90
N VAL A 158 -26.75 -5.12 -6.75
CA VAL A 158 -27.94 -4.26 -6.65
C VAL A 158 -27.75 -2.96 -7.45
N ALA A 159 -26.57 -2.33 -7.39
CA ALA A 159 -26.27 -1.12 -8.17
C ALA A 159 -26.32 -1.41 -9.69
N ILE A 160 -25.78 -2.55 -10.13
CA ILE A 160 -25.88 -3.01 -11.53
C ILE A 160 -27.34 -3.25 -11.93
N ALA A 161 -28.12 -3.96 -11.11
CA ALA A 161 -29.53 -4.21 -11.36
C ALA A 161 -30.32 -2.90 -11.51
N ARG A 162 -30.10 -1.93 -10.61
CA ARG A 162 -30.70 -0.59 -10.67
C ARG A 162 -30.31 0.14 -11.96
N ALA A 163 -29.05 0.10 -12.36
CA ALA A 163 -28.58 0.73 -13.59
C ALA A 163 -29.26 0.16 -14.85
N LEU A 164 -29.61 -1.13 -14.83
CA LEU A 164 -30.29 -1.83 -15.93
C LEU A 164 -31.82 -1.74 -15.89
N ALA A 165 -32.39 -1.13 -14.85
CA ALA A 165 -33.82 -1.12 -14.61
C ALA A 165 -34.61 -0.64 -15.85
N THR A 166 -34.19 0.47 -16.44
CA THR A 166 -34.86 1.13 -17.58
C THR A 166 -34.45 0.62 -18.96
N ASN A 167 -33.77 -0.52 -19.07
CA ASN A 167 -33.20 -1.06 -20.32
C ASN A 167 -32.31 -0.04 -21.07
N PRO A 168 -31.23 0.46 -20.43
CA PRO A 168 -30.32 1.40 -21.08
C PRO A 168 -29.64 0.78 -22.30
N LYS A 169 -29.16 1.63 -23.21
CA LYS A 169 -28.29 1.25 -24.33
C LYS A 169 -26.81 1.46 -24.02
N ILE A 170 -26.52 2.42 -23.15
CA ILE A 170 -25.15 2.77 -22.76
C ILE A 170 -25.09 2.78 -21.24
N VAL A 171 -24.09 2.13 -20.66
CA VAL A 171 -23.86 2.12 -19.20
C VAL A 171 -22.49 2.71 -18.90
N LEU A 172 -22.46 3.70 -18.00
CA LEU A 172 -21.24 4.16 -17.36
C LEU A 172 -20.89 3.19 -16.23
N LEU A 173 -19.71 2.61 -16.29
CA LEU A 173 -19.11 1.81 -15.23
C LEU A 173 -17.95 2.61 -14.64
N ASP A 174 -18.17 3.30 -13.51
CA ASP A 174 -17.12 4.08 -12.84
C ASP A 174 -16.54 3.24 -11.71
N GLU A 175 -15.37 2.63 -11.94
CA GLU A 175 -14.67 1.74 -10.99
C GLU A 175 -15.55 0.61 -10.43
N PRO A 176 -16.18 -0.22 -11.28
CA PRO A 176 -17.25 -1.15 -10.90
C PRO A 176 -16.80 -2.32 -10.01
N THR A 177 -15.50 -2.46 -9.78
CA THR A 177 -14.90 -3.52 -8.95
C THR A 177 -14.05 -2.96 -7.81
N SER A 178 -14.02 -1.64 -7.64
CA SER A 178 -13.24 -1.02 -6.56
C SER A 178 -13.77 -1.42 -5.18
N SER A 179 -12.88 -1.54 -4.20
CA SER A 179 -13.21 -1.92 -2.82
C SER A 179 -13.80 -3.33 -2.64
N LEU A 180 -13.69 -4.21 -3.64
CA LEU A 180 -14.09 -5.62 -3.57
C LEU A 180 -12.85 -6.52 -3.50
N ASP A 181 -12.96 -7.66 -2.83
CA ASP A 181 -11.92 -8.70 -2.83
C ASP A 181 -11.75 -9.32 -4.23
N LEU A 182 -10.54 -9.81 -4.56
CA LEU A 182 -10.21 -10.32 -5.90
C LEU A 182 -11.17 -11.40 -6.40
N SER A 183 -11.67 -12.27 -5.50
CA SER A 183 -12.60 -13.34 -5.88
C SER A 183 -13.96 -12.80 -6.31
N VAL A 184 -14.48 -11.79 -5.61
CA VAL A 184 -15.74 -11.11 -5.96
C VAL A 184 -15.56 -10.21 -7.19
N GLN A 185 -14.41 -9.55 -7.36
CA GLN A 185 -14.13 -8.77 -8.57
C GLN A 185 -14.30 -9.61 -9.83
N ALA A 186 -13.68 -10.80 -9.89
CA ALA A 186 -13.80 -11.71 -11.02
C ALA A 186 -15.27 -12.11 -11.32
N GLN A 187 -16.06 -12.35 -10.26
CA GLN A 187 -17.49 -12.66 -10.42
C GLN A 187 -18.29 -11.48 -11.00
N ILE A 188 -17.97 -10.24 -10.59
CA ILE A 188 -18.63 -9.04 -11.12
C ILE A 188 -18.24 -8.79 -12.57
N LEU A 189 -16.97 -9.00 -12.94
CA LEU A 189 -16.52 -8.87 -14.34
C LEU A 189 -17.23 -9.87 -15.26
N ASN A 190 -17.31 -11.14 -14.87
CA ASN A 190 -18.06 -12.16 -15.61
C ASN A 190 -19.54 -11.78 -15.75
N LEU A 191 -20.16 -11.30 -14.67
CA LEU A 191 -21.54 -10.83 -14.70
C LEU A 191 -21.72 -9.67 -15.69
N LEU A 192 -20.83 -8.67 -15.69
CA LEU A 192 -20.90 -7.54 -16.62
C LEU A 192 -20.75 -8.01 -18.07
N GLU A 193 -19.88 -8.98 -18.35
CA GLU A 193 -19.73 -9.54 -19.69
C GLU A 193 -21.00 -10.29 -20.15
N GLU A 194 -21.61 -11.09 -19.26
CA GLU A 194 -22.89 -11.76 -19.53
C GLU A 194 -24.02 -10.75 -19.80
N LEU A 195 -24.14 -9.73 -18.95
CA LEU A 195 -25.16 -8.69 -19.10
C LEU A 195 -24.95 -7.88 -20.38
N ARG A 196 -23.70 -7.59 -20.76
CA ARG A 196 -23.38 -6.91 -22.03
C ARG A 196 -23.96 -7.68 -23.21
N ARG A 197 -23.73 -8.99 -23.26
CA ARG A 197 -24.19 -9.88 -24.33
C ARG A 197 -25.72 -9.98 -24.34
N ASP A 198 -26.32 -10.21 -23.17
CA ASP A 198 -27.75 -10.51 -23.07
C ASP A 198 -28.66 -9.29 -23.25
N PHE A 199 -28.18 -8.09 -22.92
CA PHE A 199 -28.94 -6.84 -23.04
C PHE A 199 -28.48 -5.95 -24.22
N ASP A 200 -27.52 -6.40 -25.04
CA ASP A 200 -26.93 -5.61 -26.15
C ASP A 200 -26.42 -4.24 -25.66
N LEU A 201 -25.66 -4.26 -24.55
CA LEU A 201 -25.19 -3.04 -23.88
C LEU A 201 -23.88 -2.55 -24.50
N THR A 202 -23.71 -1.23 -24.43
CA THR A 202 -22.46 -0.54 -24.71
C THR A 202 -21.90 0.01 -23.41
N TYR A 203 -20.62 -0.20 -23.10
CA TYR A 203 -20.02 0.30 -21.86
C TYR A 203 -19.03 1.42 -22.10
N PHE A 204 -19.14 2.45 -21.27
CA PHE A 204 -18.08 3.41 -21.02
C PHE A 204 -17.48 3.05 -19.67
N LEU A 205 -16.30 2.44 -19.66
CA LEU A 205 -15.65 1.93 -18.45
C LEU A 205 -14.58 2.91 -18.00
N ILE A 206 -14.66 3.38 -16.77
CA ILE A 206 -13.54 4.00 -16.07
C ILE A 206 -12.94 2.96 -15.14
N SER A 207 -11.63 2.75 -15.26
CA SER A 207 -10.90 2.07 -14.21
C SER A 207 -9.45 2.54 -14.12
N HIS A 208 -8.88 2.49 -12.93
CA HIS A 208 -7.44 2.53 -12.71
C HIS A 208 -6.81 1.13 -12.73
N ASN A 209 -7.61 0.05 -12.72
CA ASN A 209 -7.12 -1.32 -12.81
C ASN A 209 -7.01 -1.74 -14.29
N LEU A 210 -5.78 -1.95 -14.76
CA LEU A 210 -5.52 -2.38 -16.14
C LEU A 210 -6.00 -3.80 -16.42
N ASP A 211 -6.11 -4.68 -15.43
CA ASP A 211 -6.60 -6.05 -15.63
C ASP A 211 -8.09 -6.04 -15.96
N VAL A 212 -8.88 -5.22 -15.25
CA VAL A 212 -10.30 -4.99 -15.54
C VAL A 212 -10.48 -4.46 -16.96
N VAL A 213 -9.64 -3.48 -17.33
CA VAL A 213 -9.69 -2.86 -18.66
C VAL A 213 -9.27 -3.85 -19.74
N SER A 214 -8.20 -4.61 -19.51
CA SER A 214 -7.69 -5.63 -20.41
C SER A 214 -8.68 -6.77 -20.62
N HIS A 215 -9.46 -7.11 -19.58
CA HIS A 215 -10.43 -8.18 -19.64
C HIS A 215 -11.73 -7.77 -20.35
N LEU A 216 -12.25 -6.56 -20.09
CA LEU A 216 -13.59 -6.16 -20.54
C LEU A 216 -13.59 -5.26 -21.80
N SER A 217 -12.53 -4.48 -22.03
CA SER A 217 -12.54 -3.41 -23.03
C SER A 217 -12.15 -3.89 -24.43
N ASP A 218 -12.80 -3.33 -25.46
CA ASP A 218 -12.40 -3.50 -26.86
C ASP A 218 -11.37 -2.43 -27.27
N ARG A 219 -11.58 -1.21 -26.79
CA ARG A 219 -10.71 -0.04 -27.00
C ARG A 219 -10.36 0.61 -25.68
N VAL A 220 -9.17 1.18 -25.63
CA VAL A 220 -8.65 1.87 -24.45
C VAL A 220 -8.22 3.29 -24.84
N ALA A 221 -8.60 4.25 -24.01
CA ALA A 221 -8.14 5.62 -24.05
C ALA A 221 -7.38 5.94 -22.76
N VAL A 222 -6.10 6.28 -22.88
CA VAL A 222 -5.21 6.62 -21.78
C VAL A 222 -5.26 8.13 -21.57
N MET A 223 -5.65 8.55 -20.37
CA MET A 223 -5.88 9.94 -20.01
C MET A 223 -4.83 10.44 -19.02
N LYS A 224 -4.18 11.56 -19.35
CA LYS A 224 -3.23 12.28 -18.51
C LYS A 224 -3.52 13.77 -18.59
N ASP A 225 -3.48 14.47 -17.46
CA ASP A 225 -3.60 15.95 -17.40
C ASP A 225 -4.79 16.51 -18.22
N GLY A 226 -5.95 15.82 -18.19
CA GLY A 226 -7.14 16.27 -18.89
C GLY A 226 -7.19 15.95 -20.39
N VAL A 227 -6.20 15.27 -20.97
CA VAL A 227 -6.15 14.90 -22.40
C VAL A 227 -5.99 13.39 -22.60
N PHE A 228 -6.40 12.88 -23.76
CA PHE A 228 -6.03 11.53 -24.19
C PHE A 228 -4.65 11.53 -24.83
N VAL A 229 -3.73 10.79 -24.23
CA VAL A 229 -2.34 10.67 -24.70
C VAL A 229 -2.14 9.47 -25.63
N GLU A 230 -3.01 8.45 -25.53
CA GLU A 230 -3.02 7.30 -26.42
C GLU A 230 -4.42 6.69 -26.50
N VAL A 231 -4.86 6.33 -27.71
CA VAL A 231 -6.13 5.66 -27.95
C VAL A 231 -5.92 4.57 -28.99
N GLY A 232 -6.42 3.37 -28.73
CA GLY A 232 -6.29 2.24 -29.64
C GLY A 232 -7.14 1.06 -29.22
N THR A 233 -6.99 -0.08 -29.91
CA THR A 233 -7.54 -1.33 -29.38
C THR A 233 -6.84 -1.69 -28.08
N THR A 234 -7.52 -2.43 -27.19
CA THR A 234 -6.93 -2.89 -25.93
C THR A 234 -5.59 -3.56 -26.16
N ARG A 235 -5.49 -4.44 -27.17
CA ARG A 235 -4.24 -5.08 -27.56
C ARG A 235 -3.13 -4.09 -27.96
N GLN A 236 -3.47 -3.05 -28.72
CA GLN A 236 -2.48 -2.05 -29.15
C GLN A 236 -1.97 -1.22 -27.98
N VAL A 237 -2.87 -0.81 -27.08
CA VAL A 237 -2.53 0.08 -25.98
C VAL A 237 -1.84 -0.69 -24.85
N ILE A 238 -2.34 -1.88 -24.50
CA ILE A 238 -1.83 -2.69 -23.38
C ILE A 238 -0.60 -3.52 -23.76
N ASP A 239 -0.61 -4.22 -24.90
CA ASP A 239 0.50 -5.12 -25.26
C ASP A 239 1.65 -4.39 -25.98
N ALA A 240 1.34 -3.32 -26.71
CA ALA A 240 2.29 -2.60 -27.55
C ALA A 240 2.20 -1.06 -27.39
N PRO A 241 2.23 -0.52 -26.16
CA PRO A 241 2.08 0.90 -25.90
C PRO A 241 3.10 1.77 -26.65
N LYS A 242 2.61 2.80 -27.33
CA LYS A 242 3.45 3.74 -28.09
C LYS A 242 3.84 4.96 -27.27
N HIS A 243 2.92 5.49 -26.45
CA HIS A 243 3.17 6.70 -25.71
C HIS A 243 4.02 6.41 -24.45
N PRO A 244 5.06 7.21 -24.14
CA PRO A 244 5.92 6.97 -22.97
C PRO A 244 5.16 6.85 -21.66
N PHE A 245 4.16 7.72 -21.44
CA PHE A 245 3.31 7.63 -20.25
C PHE A 245 2.52 6.32 -20.19
N THR A 246 1.98 5.83 -21.31
CA THR A 246 1.25 4.57 -21.33
C THR A 246 2.16 3.40 -21.01
N ARG A 247 3.42 3.42 -21.49
CA ARG A 247 4.42 2.41 -21.14
C ARG A 247 4.68 2.38 -19.63
N GLU A 248 4.83 3.56 -19.03
CA GLU A 248 5.07 3.68 -17.59
C GLU A 248 3.84 3.24 -16.79
N LEU A 249 2.65 3.71 -17.19
CA LEU A 249 1.39 3.28 -16.59
C LEU A 249 1.25 1.76 -16.64
N ILE A 250 1.46 1.15 -17.80
CA ILE A 250 1.41 -0.32 -17.92
C ILE A 250 2.51 -0.96 -17.08
N ARG A 251 3.74 -0.44 -17.05
CA ARG A 251 4.81 -1.01 -16.23
C ARG A 251 4.45 -1.01 -14.74
N VAL A 252 3.86 0.06 -14.23
CA VAL A 252 3.42 0.19 -12.83
C VAL A 252 2.26 -0.76 -12.53
N TYR A 253 1.27 -0.86 -13.44
CA TYR A 253 0.01 -1.58 -13.18
C TYR A 253 -0.02 -3.04 -13.66
N SER A 254 0.80 -3.43 -14.65
CA SER A 254 0.92 -4.81 -15.15
C SER A 254 1.74 -5.74 -14.24
N GLY A 255 2.16 -5.24 -13.07
CA GLY A 255 2.67 -6.07 -11.98
C GLY A 255 1.67 -7.12 -11.48
N ALA A 256 0.37 -6.98 -11.77
CA ALA A 256 -0.67 -7.90 -11.27
C ALA A 256 -1.04 -9.06 -12.21
N SER A 257 -0.73 -9.01 -13.52
CA SER A 257 -1.19 -10.01 -14.51
C SER A 257 -0.13 -10.60 -15.44
N ARG A 258 1.15 -10.24 -15.25
CA ARG A 258 2.24 -11.17 -15.60
C ARG A 258 2.46 -12.09 -14.41
N GLU A 259 3.03 -13.27 -14.61
CA GLU A 259 3.63 -14.03 -13.51
C GLU A 259 4.36 -13.02 -12.62
N PHE A 260 3.87 -12.83 -11.38
CA PHE A 260 4.46 -11.87 -10.47
C PHE A 260 5.90 -12.30 -10.26
N ASP A 261 6.81 -11.57 -10.88
CA ASP A 261 8.19 -11.97 -10.94
C ASP A 261 8.83 -11.68 -9.58
N LEU A 262 8.96 -12.74 -8.79
CA LEU A 262 9.63 -12.71 -7.50
C LEU A 262 11.09 -12.24 -7.63
N ASP A 263 11.68 -12.23 -8.81
CA ASP A 263 13.04 -11.72 -8.98
C ASP A 263 13.11 -10.21 -9.19
N THR A 264 11.99 -9.53 -9.50
CA THR A 264 11.97 -8.08 -9.81
C THR A 264 10.98 -7.25 -8.97
N TRP A 265 10.22 -7.85 -8.04
CA TRP A 265 9.22 -7.12 -7.27
C TRP A 265 9.75 -6.02 -6.34
N GLN A 266 11.02 -6.11 -5.95
CA GLN A 266 11.67 -5.08 -5.13
C GLN A 266 12.27 -3.94 -5.98
N ASP A 267 12.25 -4.07 -7.31
CA ASP A 267 12.80 -3.08 -8.22
C ASP A 267 11.79 -1.97 -8.53
N GLY A 268 12.30 -0.74 -8.63
CA GLY A 268 11.49 0.39 -9.10
C GLY A 268 11.08 0.23 -10.58
N PRO A 269 9.83 0.56 -10.95
CA PRO A 269 8.77 1.16 -10.12
C PRO A 269 7.80 0.14 -9.48
N LEU A 270 8.00 -1.16 -9.67
CA LEU A 270 7.08 -2.21 -9.21
C LEU A 270 6.98 -2.25 -7.68
N ASN A 271 8.11 -1.99 -7.01
CA ASN A 271 8.20 -1.95 -5.56
C ASN A 271 7.21 -1.01 -4.87
N ARG A 272 6.84 0.11 -5.51
CA ARG A 272 5.82 1.05 -5.02
C ARG A 272 4.47 0.37 -4.79
N TRP A 273 4.06 -0.49 -5.71
CA TRP A 273 2.85 -1.30 -5.53
C TRP A 273 3.14 -2.48 -4.58
N ALA A 274 4.26 -3.18 -4.80
CA ALA A 274 4.54 -4.43 -4.11
C ALA A 274 4.68 -4.27 -2.60
N PHE A 275 5.33 -3.20 -2.12
CA PHE A 275 5.50 -2.93 -0.69
C PHE A 275 4.18 -2.64 0.03
N GLN A 276 3.15 -2.18 -0.69
CA GLN A 276 1.80 -1.97 -0.15
C GLN A 276 0.92 -3.23 -0.24
N ASN A 277 1.34 -4.25 -1.00
CA ASN A 277 0.51 -5.41 -1.36
C ASN A 277 1.21 -6.75 -1.12
N VAL A 278 2.21 -6.80 -0.24
CA VAL A 278 3.01 -8.00 0.05
C VAL A 278 2.16 -9.27 0.26
N SER A 279 1.07 -9.17 1.02
CA SER A 279 0.20 -10.30 1.34
C SER A 279 -0.58 -10.87 0.14
N THR A 280 -0.60 -10.18 -1.00
CA THR A 280 -1.30 -10.66 -2.19
C THR A 280 -0.44 -11.63 -3.01
N PHE A 281 0.87 -11.64 -2.82
CA PHE A 281 1.80 -12.45 -3.63
C PHE A 281 2.85 -13.22 -2.81
N LEU A 282 3.11 -12.85 -1.55
CA LEU A 282 3.94 -13.64 -0.62
C LEU A 282 3.09 -14.23 0.51
N PRO A 283 3.43 -15.44 1.01
CA PRO A 283 2.81 -15.99 2.20
C PRO A 283 3.07 -15.10 3.42
N THR A 284 2.00 -14.66 4.09
CA THR A 284 2.09 -13.84 5.31
C THR A 284 1.31 -14.44 6.46
N LYS A 285 1.71 -14.09 7.69
CA LYS A 285 0.95 -14.35 8.92
C LYS A 285 0.61 -13.04 9.60
N VAL A 286 -0.58 -12.98 10.20
CA VAL A 286 -1.10 -11.78 10.88
C VAL A 286 -0.38 -11.58 12.22
N ILE A 287 -0.10 -10.32 12.54
CA ILE A 287 0.25 -9.83 13.87
C ILE A 287 -0.95 -8.99 14.32
N ALA A 288 -1.76 -9.52 15.23
CA ALA A 288 -3.10 -8.98 15.48
C ALA A 288 -3.06 -7.67 16.28
N ALA A 289 -3.94 -6.74 15.91
CA ALA A 289 -4.16 -5.47 16.59
C ALA A 289 -4.65 -5.65 18.04
N SER A 290 -4.60 -4.56 18.80
CA SER A 290 -5.19 -4.52 20.13
C SER A 290 -6.72 -4.59 20.03
N ALA A 291 -7.35 -5.34 20.94
CA ALA A 291 -8.80 -5.28 21.12
C ALA A 291 -9.25 -3.91 21.68
N GLU A 292 -8.34 -3.18 22.32
CA GLU A 292 -8.52 -1.82 22.82
C GLU A 292 -7.40 -0.93 22.25
N PRO A 293 -7.52 -0.44 21.00
CA PRO A 293 -6.52 0.43 20.40
C PRO A 293 -6.33 1.74 21.15
N LEU A 294 -5.08 2.22 21.22
CA LEU A 294 -4.78 3.54 21.76
C LEU A 294 -4.90 4.58 20.64
N SER A 295 -5.79 5.55 20.85
CA SER A 295 -5.96 6.67 19.92
C SER A 295 -4.73 7.57 19.94
N LEU A 296 -4.34 8.07 18.76
CA LEU A 296 -3.36 9.15 18.64
C LEU A 296 -4.13 10.44 18.36
N ASP A 297 -4.01 11.41 19.25
CA ASP A 297 -4.59 12.74 19.05
C ASP A 297 -3.93 13.42 17.85
N VAL A 298 -4.69 14.25 17.13
CA VAL A 298 -4.21 14.91 15.90
C VAL A 298 -4.36 16.42 16.03
N GLU A 299 -3.25 17.13 16.00
CA GLU A 299 -3.15 18.59 16.00
C GLU A 299 -2.12 19.03 14.96
N LEU A 300 -2.53 19.14 13.70
CA LEU A 300 -1.61 19.36 12.58
C LEU A 300 -0.97 20.76 12.61
N ASP A 301 0.37 20.79 12.54
CA ASP A 301 1.16 22.00 12.35
C ASP A 301 1.36 22.28 10.86
N THR A 302 0.59 23.23 10.35
CA THR A 302 0.67 23.67 8.94
C THR A 302 1.99 24.34 8.58
N GLN A 303 2.80 24.79 9.56
CA GLN A 303 4.09 25.44 9.29
C GLN A 303 5.20 24.45 8.93
N LEU A 304 5.01 23.15 9.15
CA LEU A 304 6.01 22.15 8.79
C LEU A 304 6.21 22.06 7.27
N ASP A 305 5.19 22.37 6.47
CA ASP A 305 5.31 22.46 5.01
C ASP A 305 6.25 23.60 4.56
N GLU A 306 6.48 24.61 5.42
CA GLU A 306 7.34 25.78 5.14
C GLU A 306 8.80 25.57 5.58
N VAL A 307 9.12 24.44 6.21
CA VAL A 307 10.48 24.14 6.66
C VAL A 307 11.42 24.01 5.46
N THR A 308 12.46 24.84 5.44
CA THR A 308 13.54 24.78 4.46
C THR A 308 14.67 23.89 4.97
N ILE A 309 15.13 22.99 4.12
CA ILE A 309 16.08 21.92 4.44
C ILE A 309 17.23 22.02 3.44
N ASP A 310 18.41 22.33 3.94
CA ASP A 310 19.62 22.38 3.14
C ASP A 310 20.27 20.99 3.07
N VAL A 311 20.48 20.49 1.85
CA VAL A 311 21.17 19.24 1.58
C VAL A 311 22.23 19.47 0.52
N ALA A 312 23.51 19.41 0.95
CA ALA A 312 24.65 19.76 0.11
C ALA A 312 24.49 21.16 -0.51
N ASP A 313 24.45 21.28 -1.83
CA ASP A 313 24.37 22.56 -2.57
C ASP A 313 22.93 22.97 -2.94
N SER A 314 21.92 22.26 -2.42
CA SER A 314 20.51 22.48 -2.73
C SER A 314 19.68 22.74 -1.46
N THR A 315 18.69 23.62 -1.58
CA THR A 315 17.68 23.88 -0.54
C THR A 315 16.34 23.36 -1.02
N TYR A 316 15.63 22.63 -0.15
CA TYR A 316 14.31 22.06 -0.41
C TYR A 316 13.32 22.57 0.62
N THR A 317 12.05 22.72 0.26
CA THR A 317 10.96 22.68 1.24
C THR A 317 10.72 21.23 1.70
N LEU A 318 10.08 21.04 2.86
CA LEU A 318 9.75 19.69 3.34
C LEU A 318 8.94 18.87 2.30
N PRO A 319 7.87 19.40 1.66
CA PRO A 319 7.15 18.65 0.63
C PRO A 319 8.00 18.30 -0.59
N GLU A 320 8.87 19.20 -1.04
CA GLU A 320 9.77 18.93 -2.17
C GLU A 320 10.76 17.81 -1.84
N LEU A 321 11.34 17.83 -0.64
CA LEU A 321 12.27 16.79 -0.23
C LEU A 321 11.57 15.45 -0.03
N LEU A 322 10.33 15.43 0.50
CA LEU A 322 9.52 14.22 0.62
C LEU A 322 9.24 13.58 -0.74
N ALA A 323 8.94 14.39 -1.76
CA ALA A 323 8.74 13.92 -3.12
C ALA A 323 10.05 13.41 -3.76
N ASP A 324 11.15 14.10 -3.55
CA ASP A 324 12.47 13.76 -4.10
C ASP A 324 13.04 12.45 -3.51
N VAL A 325 12.61 12.05 -2.30
CA VAL A 325 12.98 10.76 -1.69
C VAL A 325 11.91 9.68 -1.80
N ASP A 326 11.01 9.78 -2.81
CA ASP A 326 9.94 8.82 -3.11
C ASP A 326 9.12 8.40 -1.87
N THR A 327 8.71 9.39 -1.06
CA THR A 327 7.91 9.11 0.14
C THR A 327 6.52 8.62 -0.22
N ASP A 328 6.12 7.48 0.35
CA ASP A 328 4.75 6.96 0.25
C ASP A 328 3.89 7.42 1.44
N SER A 329 4.47 7.52 2.63
CA SER A 329 3.81 8.08 3.79
C SER A 329 4.78 8.63 4.83
N ILE A 330 4.32 9.57 5.64
CA ILE A 330 5.04 10.08 6.81
C ILE A 330 4.04 10.48 7.90
N VAL A 331 4.36 10.13 9.14
CA VAL A 331 3.66 10.56 10.36
C VAL A 331 4.69 11.07 11.36
N VAL A 332 4.50 12.30 11.83
CA VAL A 332 5.30 12.93 12.89
C VAL A 332 4.43 13.06 14.12
N VAL A 333 4.92 12.49 15.22
CA VAL A 333 4.28 12.57 16.53
C VAL A 333 5.19 13.32 17.47
N ARG A 334 4.67 14.32 18.18
CA ARG A 334 5.39 15.09 19.19
C ARG A 334 4.61 15.05 20.50
N LYS A 335 5.24 14.57 21.57
CA LYS A 335 4.61 14.43 22.91
C LYS A 335 3.27 13.69 22.86
N GLY A 336 3.21 12.63 22.05
CA GLY A 336 2.01 11.79 21.89
C GLY A 336 0.94 12.32 20.92
N VAL A 337 1.13 13.50 20.32
CA VAL A 337 0.17 14.10 19.38
C VAL A 337 0.71 14.09 17.96
N VAL A 338 -0.09 13.65 16.98
CA VAL A 338 0.25 13.72 15.56
C VAL A 338 0.23 15.17 15.13
N VAL A 339 1.41 15.70 14.80
CA VAL A 339 1.61 17.09 14.36
C VAL A 339 1.79 17.22 12.86
N TYR A 340 2.07 16.13 12.15
CA TYR A 340 2.16 16.12 10.70
C TYR A 340 1.89 14.74 10.17
N GLU A 341 1.06 14.63 9.12
CA GLU A 341 0.93 13.40 8.37
C GLU A 341 0.65 13.69 6.89
N LYS A 342 1.25 12.90 6.00
CA LYS A 342 1.00 12.93 4.56
C LYS A 342 1.05 11.51 4.02
N TYR A 343 0.22 11.25 3.01
CA TYR A 343 0.14 9.99 2.30
C TYR A 343 0.15 10.29 0.80
N PHE A 344 0.96 9.54 0.06
CA PHE A 344 1.24 9.71 -1.36
C PHE A 344 1.00 8.38 -2.08
N ASN A 345 1.10 8.39 -3.41
CA ASN A 345 1.09 7.17 -4.23
C ASN A 345 -0.11 6.22 -3.99
N GLY A 346 -1.26 6.79 -3.62
CA GLY A 346 -2.49 6.03 -3.35
C GLY A 346 -2.64 5.51 -1.93
N MET A 347 -1.65 5.72 -1.04
CA MET A 347 -1.78 5.36 0.37
C MET A 347 -2.83 6.22 1.10
N THR A 348 -3.47 5.59 2.07
CA THR A 348 -4.37 6.18 3.05
C THR A 348 -3.81 5.94 4.47
N PRO A 349 -4.38 6.54 5.53
CA PRO A 349 -3.97 6.25 6.91
C PRO A 349 -3.99 4.77 7.29
N ASP A 350 -4.87 3.99 6.65
CA ASP A 350 -5.09 2.57 6.92
C ASP A 350 -4.28 1.67 5.97
N SER A 351 -3.51 2.25 5.03
CA SER A 351 -2.64 1.49 4.14
C SER A 351 -1.46 0.91 4.90
N VAL A 352 -1.21 -0.38 4.68
CA VAL A 352 0.00 -1.06 5.17
C VAL A 352 1.16 -0.88 4.19
N HIS A 353 2.37 -0.95 4.71
CA HIS A 353 3.59 -0.91 3.91
C HIS A 353 4.66 -1.83 4.52
N LEU A 354 5.51 -2.42 3.68
CA LEU A 354 6.65 -3.24 4.10
C LEU A 354 7.71 -2.41 4.84
N LEU A 355 8.13 -2.87 6.01
CA LEU A 355 9.08 -2.17 6.90
C LEU A 355 10.53 -2.38 6.49
N GLN A 356 10.81 -3.43 5.72
CA GLN A 356 12.16 -3.90 5.48
C GLN A 356 12.89 -4.03 6.83
N SER A 357 14.17 -3.67 6.90
CA SER A 357 14.99 -3.80 8.11
C SER A 357 14.55 -3.01 9.35
N VAL A 358 13.53 -2.14 9.28
CA VAL A 358 12.90 -1.60 10.50
C VAL A 358 12.30 -2.74 11.36
N SER A 359 11.92 -3.86 10.72
CA SER A 359 11.48 -5.09 11.39
C SER A 359 12.47 -5.58 12.46
N LYS A 360 13.78 -5.37 12.24
CA LYS A 360 14.85 -5.78 13.17
C LYS A 360 14.71 -5.07 14.52
N SER A 361 14.34 -3.79 14.53
CA SER A 361 14.18 -2.99 15.75
C SER A 361 13.00 -3.49 16.60
N ILE A 362 11.92 -3.95 15.96
CA ILE A 362 10.77 -4.59 16.62
C ILE A 362 11.18 -5.93 17.25
N LEU A 363 11.98 -6.74 16.55
CA LEU A 363 12.53 -7.98 17.12
C LEU A 363 13.41 -7.70 18.35
N GLY A 364 14.26 -6.68 18.31
CA GLY A 364 15.10 -6.29 19.44
C GLY A 364 14.27 -5.99 20.69
N ALA A 365 13.18 -5.24 20.53
CA ALA A 365 12.22 -4.98 21.61
C ALA A 365 11.57 -6.26 22.16
N LEU A 366 11.16 -7.19 21.29
CA LEU A 366 10.62 -8.49 21.73
C LEU A 366 11.65 -9.25 22.59
N TYR A 367 12.91 -9.30 22.17
CA TYR A 367 13.97 -9.97 22.92
C TYR A 367 14.21 -9.36 24.30
N ALA A 368 14.08 -8.03 24.43
CA ALA A 368 14.12 -7.37 25.73
C ALA A 368 13.03 -7.91 26.67
N VAL A 369 11.79 -8.06 26.18
CA VAL A 369 10.67 -8.61 26.96
C VAL A 369 10.90 -10.09 27.31
N MET A 370 11.43 -10.87 26.37
CA MET A 370 11.69 -12.30 26.59
C MET A 370 12.82 -12.53 27.60
N ALA A 371 13.87 -11.70 27.56
CA ALA A 371 14.98 -11.76 28.51
C ALA A 371 14.55 -11.37 29.94
N GLU A 372 13.79 -10.28 30.10
CA GLU A 372 13.25 -9.85 31.40
C GLU A 372 12.35 -10.93 32.02
N ARG A 373 11.63 -11.68 31.19
CA ARG A 373 10.77 -12.80 31.61
C ARG A 373 11.54 -14.09 31.90
N GLY A 374 12.86 -14.11 31.70
CA GLY A 374 13.70 -15.29 31.88
C GLY A 374 13.46 -16.40 30.84
N VAL A 375 12.84 -16.08 29.70
CA VAL A 375 12.63 -17.04 28.59
C VAL A 375 13.95 -17.35 27.90
N VAL A 376 14.77 -16.32 27.72
CA VAL A 376 16.12 -16.44 27.15
C VAL A 376 17.12 -15.68 28.01
N ASP A 377 18.36 -16.17 28.01
CA ASP A 377 19.52 -15.48 28.57
C ASP A 377 20.35 -14.99 27.39
N ILE A 378 20.46 -13.67 27.24
CA ILE A 378 21.07 -13.07 26.05
C ILE A 378 22.58 -13.31 25.95
N ASP A 379 23.23 -13.65 27.07
CA ASP A 379 24.67 -13.92 27.11
C ASP A 379 25.00 -15.37 26.71
N LYS A 380 23.98 -16.23 26.53
CA LYS A 380 24.19 -17.60 26.08
C LYS A 380 24.40 -17.70 24.56
N PRO A 381 25.21 -18.68 24.10
CA PRO A 381 25.32 -19.01 22.68
C PRO A 381 23.98 -19.38 22.07
N ILE A 382 23.75 -19.00 20.81
CA ILE A 382 22.50 -19.30 20.07
C ILE A 382 22.29 -20.82 19.96
N ALA A 383 23.34 -21.60 19.71
CA ALA A 383 23.25 -23.05 19.64
C ALA A 383 22.94 -23.75 20.98
N PHE A 384 22.97 -23.03 22.12
CA PHE A 384 22.41 -23.54 23.37
C PHE A 384 20.91 -23.81 23.23
N TYR A 385 20.21 -22.96 22.47
CA TYR A 385 18.76 -23.04 22.24
C TYR A 385 18.42 -23.75 20.93
N LEU A 386 19.30 -23.68 19.93
CA LEU A 386 19.16 -24.31 18.62
C LEU A 386 20.34 -25.27 18.35
N PRO A 387 20.35 -26.49 18.91
CA PRO A 387 21.45 -27.43 18.74
C PRO A 387 21.76 -27.79 17.28
N GLU A 388 20.81 -27.58 16.36
CA GLU A 388 21.00 -27.81 14.92
C GLU A 388 21.93 -26.79 14.26
N LEU A 389 22.32 -25.72 14.97
CA LEU A 389 23.29 -24.73 14.51
C LEU A 389 24.73 -25.06 14.92
N VAL A 390 24.98 -26.18 15.61
CA VAL A 390 26.34 -26.68 15.83
C VAL A 390 27.02 -26.92 14.48
N GLY A 391 28.24 -26.40 14.32
CA GLY A 391 28.99 -26.37 13.06
C GLY A 391 28.79 -25.11 12.21
N SER A 392 27.86 -24.22 12.58
CA SER A 392 27.68 -22.91 11.93
C SER A 392 28.33 -21.78 12.75
N VAL A 393 28.36 -20.56 12.20
CA VAL A 393 28.79 -19.35 12.93
C VAL A 393 28.03 -19.13 14.24
N TYR A 394 26.78 -19.58 14.30
CA TYR A 394 25.90 -19.40 15.47
C TYR A 394 26.16 -20.41 16.59
N GLU A 395 27.09 -21.35 16.41
CA GLU A 395 27.51 -22.28 17.47
C GLU A 395 28.04 -21.51 18.69
N ALA A 396 28.91 -20.54 18.45
CA ALA A 396 29.59 -19.78 19.50
C ALA A 396 29.05 -18.36 19.69
N ALA A 397 28.29 -17.82 18.72
CA ALA A 397 27.74 -16.47 18.80
C ALA A 397 26.63 -16.40 19.86
N THR A 398 26.64 -15.37 20.70
CA THR A 398 25.59 -15.13 21.70
C THR A 398 24.40 -14.38 21.10
N ILE A 399 23.26 -14.46 21.79
CA ILE A 399 22.06 -13.68 21.42
C ILE A 399 22.37 -12.17 21.47
N ALA A 400 23.10 -11.70 22.48
CA ALA A 400 23.53 -10.31 22.62
C ALA A 400 24.39 -9.86 21.43
N GLN A 401 25.35 -10.68 20.99
CA GLN A 401 26.17 -10.39 19.81
C GLN A 401 25.32 -10.31 18.54
N ALA A 402 24.33 -11.19 18.37
CA ALA A 402 23.40 -11.10 17.24
C ALA A 402 22.52 -9.85 17.31
N LEU A 403 22.04 -9.45 18.50
CA LEU A 403 21.28 -8.21 18.72
C LEU A 403 22.10 -6.95 18.40
N ASP A 404 23.39 -6.95 18.74
CA ASP A 404 24.29 -5.82 18.52
C ASP A 404 25.00 -5.87 17.16
N MET A 405 24.69 -6.87 16.33
CA MET A 405 25.30 -7.10 15.01
C MET A 405 26.83 -7.17 15.09
N THR A 406 27.35 -7.85 16.10
CA THR A 406 28.78 -8.10 16.29
C THR A 406 29.13 -9.57 16.05
N VAL A 407 28.30 -10.27 15.29
CA VAL A 407 28.60 -11.63 14.83
C VAL A 407 29.50 -11.53 13.61
N ALA A 408 30.74 -12.00 13.72
CA ALA A 408 31.68 -12.03 12.63
C ALA A 408 31.31 -13.19 11.69
N ILE A 409 30.61 -12.87 10.60
CA ILE A 409 29.99 -13.82 9.67
C ILE A 409 30.48 -13.59 8.23
N ASN A 410 30.70 -14.66 7.47
CA ASN A 410 30.91 -14.57 6.01
C ASN A 410 29.55 -14.37 5.34
N PHE A 411 29.17 -13.11 5.13
CA PHE A 411 27.89 -12.73 4.52
C PHE A 411 28.07 -11.44 3.71
N SER A 412 27.79 -11.49 2.41
CA SER A 412 27.70 -10.31 1.55
C SER A 412 26.28 -9.72 1.56
N GLU A 413 26.14 -8.48 2.08
CA GLU A 413 24.93 -7.65 2.02
C GLU A 413 24.84 -6.86 0.68
N ASP A 414 25.39 -7.41 -0.40
CA ASP A 414 25.27 -6.82 -1.73
C ASP A 414 23.92 -7.20 -2.37
N TYR A 415 23.00 -6.23 -2.37
CA TYR A 415 21.67 -6.37 -2.98
C TYR A 415 21.70 -6.40 -4.52
N SER A 416 22.83 -6.03 -5.14
CA SER A 416 22.99 -5.99 -6.61
C SER A 416 23.60 -7.27 -7.18
N ASP A 417 24.31 -8.05 -6.35
CA ASP A 417 24.91 -9.32 -6.74
C ASP A 417 23.89 -10.47 -6.56
N PRO A 418 23.44 -11.14 -7.64
CA PRO A 418 22.47 -12.24 -7.55
C PRO A 418 23.01 -13.51 -6.87
N GLU A 419 24.33 -13.60 -6.70
CA GLU A 419 25.00 -14.72 -6.03
C GLU A 419 25.43 -14.40 -4.59
N SER A 420 25.17 -13.19 -4.10
CA SER A 420 25.47 -12.80 -2.73
C SER A 420 24.71 -13.65 -1.70
N GLU A 421 25.22 -13.69 -0.47
CA GLU A 421 24.50 -14.32 0.63
C GLU A 421 23.15 -13.64 0.90
N MET A 422 23.01 -12.35 0.60
CA MET A 422 21.72 -11.66 0.64
C MET A 422 20.75 -12.20 -0.41
N ALA A 423 21.18 -12.39 -1.65
CA ALA A 423 20.34 -12.98 -2.69
C ALA A 423 19.97 -14.45 -2.39
N ARG A 424 20.88 -15.20 -1.76
CA ARG A 424 20.59 -16.55 -1.24
C ARG A 424 19.59 -16.52 -0.09
N LEU A 425 19.72 -15.56 0.85
CA LEU A 425 18.77 -15.35 1.93
C LEU A 425 17.37 -15.01 1.39
N ASP A 426 17.27 -14.14 0.39
CA ASP A 426 16.00 -13.81 -0.29
C ASP A 426 15.36 -15.07 -0.90
N ARG A 427 16.13 -15.92 -1.58
CA ARG A 427 15.63 -17.20 -2.12
C ARG A 427 15.14 -18.13 -1.01
N ALA A 428 15.85 -18.20 0.10
CA ALA A 428 15.47 -19.00 1.26
C ALA A 428 14.20 -18.47 1.95
N ALA A 429 14.05 -17.15 2.03
CA ALA A 429 12.87 -16.46 2.54
C ALA A 429 11.65 -16.54 1.60
N GLY A 430 11.84 -17.03 0.37
CA GLY A 430 10.80 -17.05 -0.67
C GLY A 430 10.56 -15.70 -1.34
N TRP A 431 11.44 -14.73 -1.14
CA TRP A 431 11.40 -13.40 -1.74
C TRP A 431 11.94 -13.36 -3.17
N ARG A 432 12.69 -14.39 -3.59
CA ARG A 432 13.18 -14.57 -4.96
C ARG A 432 12.91 -15.97 -5.47
N THR A 433 12.92 -16.16 -6.78
CA THR A 433 12.73 -17.50 -7.37
C THR A 433 13.90 -18.39 -7.00
N ASN A 434 13.62 -19.53 -6.35
CA ASN A 434 14.65 -20.53 -6.06
C ASN A 434 14.78 -21.53 -7.22
N THR A 435 15.70 -21.25 -8.15
CA THR A 435 16.00 -22.10 -9.32
C THR A 435 17.16 -23.08 -9.09
N THR A 436 17.91 -22.91 -7.99
CA THR A 436 19.16 -23.66 -7.73
C THR A 436 18.93 -24.98 -7.00
N GLY A 437 17.80 -25.14 -6.31
CA GLY A 437 17.49 -26.33 -5.48
C GLY A 437 18.23 -26.38 -4.13
N HIS A 438 19.07 -25.39 -3.83
CA HIS A 438 19.70 -25.19 -2.51
C HIS A 438 18.87 -24.24 -1.64
N ASP A 439 19.17 -24.17 -0.34
CA ASP A 439 18.53 -23.20 0.59
C ASP A 439 16.99 -23.20 0.52
N LEU A 440 16.39 -24.39 0.73
CA LEU A 440 14.94 -24.64 0.59
C LEU A 440 14.04 -23.88 1.58
N GLY A 441 14.65 -23.18 2.54
CA GLY A 441 14.01 -22.41 3.61
C GLY A 441 15.08 -21.72 4.47
N LEU A 442 14.65 -20.78 5.31
CA LEU A 442 15.54 -19.98 6.16
C LEU A 442 16.39 -20.85 7.10
N ARG A 443 15.80 -21.90 7.70
CA ARG A 443 16.53 -22.81 8.60
C ARG A 443 17.71 -23.49 7.92
N SER A 444 17.52 -23.92 6.68
CA SER A 444 18.57 -24.55 5.88
C SER A 444 19.69 -23.56 5.58
N PHE A 445 19.33 -22.37 5.10
CA PHE A 445 20.28 -21.30 4.80
C PHE A 445 21.13 -20.90 6.02
N LEU A 446 20.49 -20.66 7.17
CA LEU A 446 21.16 -20.20 8.40
C LEU A 446 22.21 -21.21 8.91
N ARG A 447 22.02 -22.51 8.68
CA ARG A 447 22.99 -23.56 9.02
C ARG A 447 24.26 -23.51 8.17
N THR A 448 24.21 -22.88 6.99
CA THR A 448 25.36 -22.78 6.07
C THR A 448 26.31 -21.63 6.41
N MET A 449 25.92 -20.75 7.33
CA MET A 449 26.68 -19.54 7.67
C MET A 449 27.96 -19.89 8.41
N THR A 450 29.07 -19.28 7.98
CA THR A 450 30.42 -19.52 8.54
C THR A 450 31.01 -18.25 9.15
N ALA A 451 31.94 -18.39 10.08
CA ALA A 451 32.57 -17.24 10.73
C ALA A 451 33.58 -16.54 9.80
N SER A 452 33.57 -15.21 9.80
CA SER A 452 34.59 -14.38 9.13
C SER A 452 35.74 -13.99 10.05
N GLY A 453 35.56 -14.15 11.37
CA GLY A 453 36.54 -13.73 12.36
C GLY A 453 36.07 -13.99 13.80
N GLU A 454 36.56 -13.18 14.73
CA GLU A 454 36.26 -13.29 16.15
C GLU A 454 34.95 -12.59 16.52
N GLN A 455 34.07 -13.32 17.22
CA GLN A 455 32.75 -12.82 17.62
C GLN A 455 32.86 -11.69 18.65
N GLY A 456 32.01 -10.68 18.54
CA GLY A 456 31.91 -9.57 19.49
C GLY A 456 32.89 -8.41 19.29
N LYS A 457 33.86 -8.53 18.37
CA LYS A 457 34.92 -7.50 18.21
C LYS A 457 34.53 -6.30 17.36
N ALA A 458 33.84 -6.55 16.25
CA ALA A 458 33.53 -5.53 15.28
C ALA A 458 32.06 -5.58 14.89
N TYR A 459 31.51 -4.40 14.63
CA TYR A 459 30.18 -4.26 14.05
C TYR A 459 30.18 -4.74 12.60
N GLN A 460 29.26 -5.65 12.29
CA GLN A 460 28.97 -6.16 10.96
C GLN A 460 27.46 -6.31 10.78
N TYR A 461 26.86 -5.43 9.97
CA TYR A 461 25.45 -5.55 9.61
C TYR A 461 25.22 -6.86 8.85
N CYS A 462 24.28 -7.67 9.34
CA CYS A 462 23.90 -8.92 8.69
C CYS A 462 22.44 -9.28 9.01
N SER A 463 21.64 -9.45 7.97
CA SER A 463 20.21 -9.77 8.07
C SER A 463 19.96 -11.15 8.68
N ALA A 464 20.84 -12.12 8.42
CA ALA A 464 20.76 -13.48 8.97
C ALA A 464 20.78 -13.51 10.52
N ASN A 465 21.49 -12.57 11.16
CA ASN A 465 21.50 -12.43 12.63
C ASN A 465 20.10 -12.18 13.20
N THR A 466 19.15 -11.69 12.40
CA THR A 466 17.80 -11.40 12.87
C THR A 466 16.88 -12.59 12.64
N ASP A 467 16.99 -13.28 11.50
CA ASP A 467 16.17 -14.47 11.23
C ASP A 467 16.53 -15.64 12.15
N VAL A 468 17.81 -15.81 12.52
CA VAL A 468 18.19 -16.83 13.50
C VAL A 468 17.56 -16.58 14.86
N LEU A 469 17.39 -15.30 15.24
CA LEU A 469 16.73 -14.92 16.48
C LEU A 469 15.21 -15.10 16.40
N ALA A 470 14.59 -14.85 15.24
CA ALA A 470 13.18 -15.15 15.02
C ALA A 470 12.91 -16.67 15.13
N TRP A 471 13.77 -17.50 14.54
CA TRP A 471 13.71 -18.95 14.70
C TRP A 471 13.92 -19.37 16.16
N LEU A 472 14.97 -18.90 16.82
CA LEU A 472 15.31 -19.27 18.19
C LEU A 472 14.15 -19.02 19.13
N ILE A 473 13.55 -17.83 19.10
CA ILE A 473 12.51 -17.51 20.07
C ILE A 473 11.24 -18.33 19.83
N SER A 474 10.91 -18.62 18.57
CA SER A 474 9.80 -19.52 18.25
C SER A 474 10.04 -20.93 18.77
N GLU A 475 11.26 -21.45 18.65
CA GLU A 475 11.62 -22.78 19.16
C GLU A 475 11.58 -22.83 20.69
N VAL A 476 12.18 -21.85 21.36
CA VAL A 476 12.24 -21.83 22.84
C VAL A 476 10.84 -21.74 23.47
N THR A 477 9.95 -20.96 22.86
CA THR A 477 8.59 -20.73 23.37
C THR A 477 7.55 -21.71 22.82
N GLN A 478 7.90 -22.51 21.81
CA GLN A 478 6.96 -23.31 21.02
C GLN A 478 5.76 -22.49 20.52
N THR A 479 6.00 -21.22 20.21
CA THR A 479 5.00 -20.24 19.78
C THR A 479 5.50 -19.52 18.53
N PRO A 480 4.70 -19.40 17.46
CA PRO A 480 5.11 -18.67 16.27
C PRO A 480 5.52 -17.22 16.56
N TYR A 481 6.54 -16.73 15.85
CA TYR A 481 7.12 -15.40 16.06
C TYR A 481 6.09 -14.27 16.00
N GLN A 482 5.17 -14.32 15.04
CA GLN A 482 4.11 -13.33 14.90
C GLN A 482 3.12 -13.31 16.08
N ASP A 483 2.90 -14.45 16.73
CA ASP A 483 2.01 -14.55 17.89
C ASP A 483 2.69 -13.97 19.13
N LEU A 484 4.02 -14.14 19.24
CA LEU A 484 4.82 -13.47 20.26
C LEU A 484 4.81 -11.94 20.07
N LEU A 485 4.99 -11.47 18.84
CA LEU A 485 4.87 -10.04 18.52
C LEU A 485 3.50 -9.49 18.88
N THR A 486 2.43 -10.20 18.47
CA THR A 486 1.05 -9.86 18.81
C THR A 486 0.91 -9.64 20.31
N ARG A 487 1.31 -10.64 21.11
CA ARG A 487 1.06 -10.67 22.55
C ARG A 487 1.92 -9.69 23.35
N TYR A 488 3.17 -9.50 22.94
CA TYR A 488 4.16 -8.82 23.78
C TYR A 488 4.58 -7.44 23.29
N ILE A 489 4.27 -7.09 22.04
CA ILE A 489 4.61 -5.79 21.46
C ILE A 489 3.38 -5.11 20.86
N TRP A 490 2.71 -5.76 19.91
CA TRP A 490 1.68 -5.13 19.06
C TRP A 490 0.40 -4.78 19.83
N GLN A 491 -0.18 -5.73 20.57
CA GLN A 491 -1.34 -5.43 21.41
C GLN A 491 -0.99 -4.49 22.59
N PRO A 492 0.10 -4.72 23.35
CA PRO A 492 0.44 -3.85 24.48
C PRO A 492 0.79 -2.41 24.09
N MET A 493 1.30 -2.16 22.88
CA MET A 493 1.51 -0.78 22.41
C MET A 493 0.22 -0.09 21.97
N GLY A 494 -0.91 -0.79 21.98
CA GLY A 494 -2.21 -0.27 21.58
C GLY A 494 -2.36 -0.09 20.07
N ALA A 495 -1.78 -1.00 19.28
CA ALA A 495 -1.90 -0.96 17.82
C ALA A 495 -3.36 -0.93 17.36
N HIS A 496 -3.63 -0.13 16.33
CA HIS A 496 -4.96 0.02 15.77
C HIS A 496 -5.27 -1.00 14.69
N ASP A 497 -4.28 -1.31 13.85
CA ASP A 497 -4.44 -2.15 12.68
C ASP A 497 -3.62 -3.43 12.82
N ASP A 498 -4.11 -4.48 12.16
CA ASP A 498 -3.37 -5.72 12.02
C ASP A 498 -2.10 -5.45 11.21
N ALA A 499 -0.96 -5.89 11.73
CA ALA A 499 0.25 -6.03 10.94
C ALA A 499 0.33 -7.43 10.33
N SER A 500 1.32 -7.65 9.49
CA SER A 500 1.64 -8.98 9.00
C SER A 500 3.15 -9.19 8.94
N VAL A 501 3.58 -10.44 8.88
CA VAL A 501 4.96 -10.81 8.62
C VAL A 501 5.02 -11.86 7.51
N ILE A 502 5.94 -11.70 6.57
CA ILE A 502 6.23 -12.72 5.55
C ILE A 502 6.74 -13.99 6.22
N VAL A 503 6.33 -15.15 5.72
CA VAL A 503 6.86 -16.44 6.13
C VAL A 503 7.49 -17.17 4.93
N ASP A 504 8.55 -17.92 5.19
CA ASP A 504 9.17 -18.78 4.19
C ASP A 504 8.27 -19.99 3.86
N ARG A 505 8.77 -20.86 2.96
CA ARG A 505 8.06 -22.06 2.51
C ARG A 505 7.84 -23.09 3.63
N GLU A 506 8.61 -23.04 4.71
CA GLU A 506 8.50 -23.91 5.87
C GLU A 506 7.64 -23.27 6.99
N GLY A 507 7.15 -22.04 6.77
CA GLY A 507 6.32 -21.28 7.71
C GLY A 507 7.12 -20.51 8.76
N LEU A 508 8.44 -20.41 8.64
CA LEU A 508 9.27 -19.60 9.52
C LEU A 508 9.16 -18.12 9.13
N SER A 509 8.92 -17.24 10.11
CA SER A 509 8.81 -15.81 9.86
C SER A 509 10.14 -15.17 9.44
N VAL A 510 10.07 -14.30 8.43
CA VAL A 510 11.19 -13.48 7.95
C VAL A 510 11.36 -12.29 8.90
N GLY A 511 12.02 -12.52 10.03
CA GLY A 511 12.19 -11.51 11.09
C GLY A 511 13.08 -10.34 10.70
N ASN A 512 13.99 -10.54 9.75
CA ASN A 512 14.93 -9.50 9.35
C ASN A 512 14.29 -8.33 8.57
N GLY A 513 13.16 -8.56 7.90
CA GLY A 513 12.64 -7.61 6.94
C GLY A 513 11.14 -7.70 6.61
N GLY A 514 10.46 -8.75 7.06
CA GLY A 514 9.17 -9.13 6.50
C GLY A 514 7.93 -8.51 7.11
N ILE A 515 8.06 -7.59 8.09
CA ILE A 515 6.88 -7.01 8.74
C ILE A 515 6.26 -5.93 7.83
N SER A 516 4.93 -5.92 7.72
CA SER A 516 4.17 -4.81 7.10
C SER A 516 3.16 -4.25 8.10
N CYS A 517 3.05 -2.93 8.21
CA CYS A 517 2.07 -2.26 9.08
C CYS A 517 1.69 -0.87 8.57
N THR A 518 0.73 -0.21 9.23
CA THR A 518 0.36 1.18 8.95
C THR A 518 1.41 2.15 9.51
N THR A 519 1.50 3.33 8.88
CA THR A 519 2.47 4.37 9.29
C THR A 519 2.23 4.84 10.72
N ARG A 520 0.96 4.92 11.15
CA ARG A 520 0.58 5.31 12.50
C ARG A 520 0.95 4.25 13.53
N ASP A 521 0.79 2.96 13.24
CA ASP A 521 1.23 1.91 14.17
C ASP A 521 2.75 1.81 14.28
N LEU A 522 3.48 2.10 13.19
CA LEU A 522 4.94 2.28 13.30
C LEU A 522 5.30 3.48 14.21
N ALA A 523 4.54 4.58 14.12
CA ALA A 523 4.72 5.71 15.03
C ALA A 523 4.40 5.35 16.49
N ARG A 524 3.40 4.49 16.75
CA ARG A 524 3.14 3.94 18.11
C ARG A 524 4.30 3.13 18.63
N PHE A 525 4.94 2.32 17.80
CA PHE A 525 6.16 1.61 18.19
C PHE A 525 7.28 2.59 18.55
N GLY A 526 7.49 3.66 17.77
CA GLY A 526 8.46 4.71 18.14
C GLY A 526 8.09 5.44 19.44
N LEU A 527 6.80 5.71 19.69
CA LEU A 527 6.32 6.30 20.94
C LEU A 527 6.60 5.40 22.14
N LEU A 528 6.45 4.08 21.97
CA LEU A 528 6.77 3.13 23.02
C LEU A 528 8.24 3.28 23.47
N ILE A 529 9.16 3.49 22.52
CA ILE A 529 10.58 3.68 22.79
C ILE A 529 10.86 5.05 23.42
N VAL A 530 10.31 6.13 22.87
CA VAL A 530 10.55 7.49 23.40
C VAL A 530 10.02 7.65 24.84
N ASN A 531 8.95 6.91 25.17
CA ASN A 531 8.34 6.90 26.51
C ASN A 531 9.00 5.88 27.47
N GLY A 532 10.24 5.47 27.22
CA GLY A 532 10.97 4.57 28.12
C GLY A 532 10.39 3.16 28.19
N GLY A 533 9.75 2.69 27.11
CA GLY A 533 9.14 1.36 27.02
C GLY A 533 7.72 1.28 27.58
N ARG A 534 7.04 2.41 27.74
CA ARG A 534 5.69 2.49 28.34
C ARG A 534 4.60 2.84 27.34
N ALA A 535 3.46 2.16 27.47
CA ALA A 535 2.21 2.47 26.79
C ALA A 535 1.05 2.35 27.78
N ASN A 536 0.09 3.27 27.72
CA ASN A 536 -1.08 3.31 28.61
C ASN A 536 -0.77 3.14 30.12
N GLY A 537 0.36 3.70 30.58
CA GLY A 537 0.78 3.59 31.98
C GLY A 537 1.43 2.26 32.38
N GLU A 538 1.46 1.27 31.49
CA GLU A 538 2.11 -0.03 31.70
C GLU A 538 3.52 -0.09 31.10
N GLN A 539 4.39 -0.90 31.69
CA GLN A 539 5.73 -1.16 31.16
C GLN A 539 5.66 -2.34 30.18
N VAL A 540 5.82 -2.07 28.89
CA VAL A 540 5.82 -3.11 27.85
C VAL A 540 7.24 -3.60 27.60
N ILE A 541 8.18 -2.69 27.32
CA ILE A 541 9.60 -2.99 27.10
C ILE A 541 10.39 -2.57 28.35
N PRO A 542 11.35 -3.36 28.86
CA PRO A 542 12.11 -2.97 30.05
C PRO A 542 12.83 -1.62 29.89
N ALA A 543 12.63 -0.70 30.85
CA ALA A 543 13.23 0.63 30.81
C ALA A 543 14.78 0.59 30.79
N ALA A 544 15.37 -0.39 31.47
CA ALA A 544 16.83 -0.59 31.46
C ALA A 544 17.35 -0.90 30.04
N TRP A 545 16.61 -1.68 29.26
CA TRP A 545 16.95 -1.99 27.88
C TRP A 545 16.83 -0.75 26.99
N VAL A 546 15.75 0.04 27.14
CA VAL A 546 15.57 1.30 26.39
C VAL A 546 16.71 2.27 26.66
N ASN A 547 17.08 2.45 27.93
CA ASN A 547 18.21 3.30 28.33
C ASN A 547 19.54 2.81 27.74
N ALA A 548 19.77 1.49 27.73
CA ALA A 548 20.96 0.90 27.12
C ALA A 548 21.00 1.11 25.60
N THR A 549 19.85 1.05 24.92
CA THR A 549 19.75 1.34 23.48
C THR A 549 20.16 2.78 23.18
N PHE A 550 19.66 3.77 23.93
CA PHE A 550 20.06 5.18 23.77
C PHE A 550 21.52 5.45 24.16
N ALA A 551 22.13 4.61 25.00
CA ALA A 551 23.53 4.73 25.37
C ALA A 551 24.49 4.32 24.23
N GLY A 552 24.03 3.50 23.29
CA GLY A 552 24.82 3.02 22.15
C GLY A 552 25.77 1.88 22.50
N ALA A 553 26.58 1.47 21.51
CA ALA A 553 27.56 0.39 21.66
C ALA A 553 28.63 0.73 22.73
N SER A 554 29.24 -0.31 23.30
CA SER A 554 30.40 -0.13 24.17
C SER A 554 31.62 0.31 23.37
N ALA A 555 32.55 1.04 24.02
CA ALA A 555 33.69 1.67 23.36
C ALA A 555 34.72 0.67 22.79
N ASP A 556 34.64 -0.60 23.17
CA ASP A 556 35.48 -1.71 22.73
C ASP A 556 34.98 -2.39 21.45
N VAL A 557 33.77 -2.07 20.96
CA VAL A 557 33.28 -2.56 19.67
C VAL A 557 33.79 -1.67 18.54
N GLU A 558 34.56 -2.24 17.62
CA GLU A 558 35.02 -1.54 16.44
C GLU A 558 33.84 -1.20 15.52
N SER A 559 33.67 0.08 15.21
CA SER A 559 32.65 0.53 14.25
C SER A 559 33.09 0.23 12.82
N ALA A 560 32.16 -0.18 11.97
CA ALA A 560 32.46 -0.36 10.55
C ALA A 560 32.73 0.97 9.84
N ASP A 561 33.69 0.99 8.91
CA ASP A 561 34.08 2.19 8.15
C ASP A 561 32.90 2.83 7.42
N TYR A 562 32.00 2.03 6.82
CA TYR A 562 30.84 2.55 6.12
C TYR A 562 29.83 3.20 7.07
N LEU A 563 29.67 2.66 8.28
CA LEU A 563 28.81 3.25 9.32
C LEU A 563 29.38 4.61 9.72
N GLN A 564 30.69 4.70 9.92
CA GLN A 564 31.36 5.97 10.21
C GLN A 564 31.30 6.95 9.02
N ALA A 565 31.29 6.47 7.78
CA ALA A 565 31.14 7.30 6.60
C ALA A 565 29.72 7.89 6.45
N LEU A 566 28.68 7.11 6.81
CA LEU A 566 27.28 7.53 6.75
C LEU A 566 26.87 8.36 7.99
N HIS A 567 27.32 7.93 9.16
CA HIS A 567 27.03 8.55 10.46
C HIS A 567 28.32 8.62 11.30
N PRO A 568 29.17 9.64 11.07
CA PRO A 568 30.38 9.84 11.86
C PRO A 568 30.07 9.90 13.36
N GLY A 569 30.75 9.06 14.16
CA GLY A 569 30.54 8.89 15.60
C GLY A 569 29.27 8.11 15.99
N GLY A 570 28.51 7.61 15.01
CA GLY A 570 27.34 6.78 15.25
C GLY A 570 27.73 5.38 15.75
N SER A 571 26.76 4.67 16.31
CA SER A 571 26.93 3.30 16.77
C SER A 571 25.68 2.46 16.50
N TYR A 572 25.72 1.17 16.84
CA TYR A 572 24.59 0.27 16.71
C TYR A 572 24.43 -0.55 17.99
N LYS A 573 23.22 -0.68 18.49
CA LYS A 573 22.93 -1.50 19.67
C LYS A 573 21.49 -1.98 19.61
N ASN A 574 21.22 -3.20 20.08
CA ASN A 574 19.87 -3.67 20.34
C ASN A 574 18.93 -3.60 19.10
N LYS A 575 19.50 -3.77 17.91
CA LYS A 575 18.83 -3.58 16.61
C LYS A 575 18.43 -2.14 16.23
N TRP A 576 19.08 -1.14 16.84
CA TRP A 576 18.89 0.29 16.54
C TRP A 576 20.19 0.93 16.10
N TRP A 577 20.09 1.86 15.15
CA TRP A 577 21.18 2.78 14.83
C TRP A 577 21.10 4.00 15.75
N ILE A 578 22.26 4.48 16.19
CA ILE A 578 22.39 5.61 17.11
C ILE A 578 23.24 6.67 16.46
N THR A 579 22.74 7.91 16.45
CA THR A 579 23.47 9.06 15.89
C THR A 579 24.51 9.62 16.86
N ALA A 580 25.55 10.23 16.32
CA ALA A 580 26.47 11.06 17.10
C ALA A 580 25.82 12.42 17.38
N GLY A 581 25.54 12.73 18.63
CA GLY A 581 24.95 14.02 19.00
C GLY A 581 24.55 14.11 20.46
N ALA A 582 24.31 15.33 20.93
CA ALA A 582 23.83 15.58 22.29
C ALA A 582 22.40 15.06 22.50
N SER A 583 21.61 15.06 21.42
CA SER A 583 20.21 14.63 21.36
C SER A 583 20.03 13.10 21.38
N ARG A 584 21.10 12.34 21.13
CA ARG A 584 21.14 10.86 21.14
C ARG A 584 19.98 10.24 20.37
N GLU A 585 19.65 10.78 19.19
CA GLU A 585 18.58 10.23 18.38
C GLU A 585 18.94 8.81 17.92
N ILE A 586 17.94 7.95 17.93
CA ILE A 586 18.05 6.57 17.43
C ILE A 586 17.06 6.36 16.30
N PHE A 587 17.36 5.43 15.41
CA PHE A 587 16.46 5.10 14.32
C PHE A 587 16.56 3.63 13.90
N GLY A 588 15.41 3.08 13.53
CA GLY A 588 15.33 1.90 12.68
C GLY A 588 15.35 2.35 11.23
N VAL A 589 16.09 1.66 10.38
CA VAL A 589 16.14 1.91 8.93
C VAL A 589 15.97 0.63 8.15
N GLY A 590 15.17 0.73 7.10
CA GLY A 590 14.97 -0.28 6.06
C GLY A 590 15.45 0.25 4.71
N ILE A 591 15.88 -0.68 3.85
CA ILE A 591 16.17 -0.38 2.44
C ILE A 591 14.94 0.26 1.76
N TYR A 592 15.17 0.97 0.66
CA TYR A 592 14.17 1.73 -0.08
C TYR A 592 13.54 2.92 0.67
N GLY A 593 14.09 3.29 1.84
CA GLY A 593 13.74 4.52 2.55
C GLY A 593 12.73 4.36 3.70
N GLN A 594 12.71 3.20 4.38
CA GLN A 594 11.83 2.98 5.54
C GLN A 594 12.50 3.48 6.81
N TYR A 595 11.80 4.25 7.64
CA TYR A 595 12.35 4.78 8.88
C TYR A 595 11.34 4.80 10.02
N VAL A 596 11.85 4.51 11.21
CA VAL A 596 11.29 5.00 12.47
C VAL A 596 12.40 5.75 13.20
N TRP A 597 12.23 7.05 13.34
CA TRP A 597 13.18 7.96 14.00
C TRP A 597 12.64 8.35 15.35
N VAL A 598 13.49 8.32 16.38
CA VAL A 598 13.14 8.66 17.76
C VAL A 598 14.11 9.70 18.29
N ASP A 599 13.58 10.89 18.59
CA ASP A 599 14.26 11.98 19.25
C ASP A 599 13.78 12.07 20.71
N PRO A 600 14.58 11.60 21.68
CA PRO A 600 14.20 11.62 23.09
C PRO A 600 14.24 13.03 23.69
N THR A 601 14.95 13.99 23.08
CA THR A 601 15.10 15.34 23.62
C THR A 601 13.83 16.15 23.43
N ASN A 602 13.21 16.04 22.24
CA ASN A 602 11.98 16.73 21.89
C ASN A 602 10.73 15.85 22.00
N GLU A 603 10.88 14.62 22.52
CA GLU A 603 9.81 13.61 22.59
C GLU A 603 9.11 13.44 21.24
N THR A 604 9.91 13.38 20.16
CA THR A 604 9.42 13.36 18.78
C THR A 604 9.73 12.03 18.12
N VAL A 605 8.73 11.49 17.40
CA VAL A 605 8.81 10.26 16.62
C VAL A 605 8.44 10.56 15.19
N ILE A 606 9.22 10.08 14.23
CA ILE A 606 8.91 10.18 12.81
C ILE A 606 8.88 8.77 12.21
N ALA A 607 7.70 8.33 11.79
CA ALA A 607 7.53 7.11 11.00
C ALA A 607 7.38 7.49 9.53
N LYS A 608 8.13 6.83 8.65
CA LYS A 608 8.16 7.16 7.21
C LYS A 608 8.34 5.91 6.36
N PHE A 609 7.54 5.80 5.31
CA PHE A 609 7.68 4.77 4.28
C PHE A 609 8.00 5.36 2.92
N SER A 610 8.71 4.60 2.10
CA SER A 610 9.14 5.00 0.76
C SER A 610 9.33 3.81 -0.17
N SER A 611 9.32 4.10 -1.46
CA SER A 611 9.50 3.13 -2.53
C SER A 611 10.57 3.61 -3.49
N LEU A 612 11.71 4.03 -2.94
CA LEU A 612 12.88 4.41 -3.74
C LEU A 612 13.19 3.29 -4.75
N PRO A 613 13.63 3.60 -5.97
CA PRO A 613 13.87 2.59 -7.00
C PRO A 613 15.11 1.71 -6.72
N ILE A 614 15.96 2.11 -5.77
CA ILE A 614 17.18 1.41 -5.37
C ILE A 614 17.20 1.18 -3.85
N PRO A 615 17.78 0.06 -3.38
CA PRO A 615 17.69 -0.35 -1.98
C PRO A 615 18.42 0.59 -1.03
N VAL A 616 19.65 0.99 -1.36
CA VAL A 616 20.46 1.88 -0.54
C VAL A 616 21.37 2.72 -1.42
N ASP A 617 21.43 4.02 -1.14
CA ASP A 617 22.51 4.88 -1.60
C ASP A 617 22.79 6.02 -0.61
N GLY A 618 24.02 6.55 -0.67
CA GLY A 618 24.47 7.58 0.25
C GLY A 618 23.81 8.95 0.03
N VAL A 619 23.25 9.23 -1.15
CA VAL A 619 22.61 10.53 -1.44
C VAL A 619 21.25 10.61 -0.73
N HIS A 620 20.37 9.63 -0.95
CA HIS A 620 19.07 9.61 -0.27
C HIS A 620 19.21 9.41 1.24
N SER A 621 20.20 8.62 1.70
CA SER A 621 20.50 8.50 3.13
C SER A 621 20.78 9.86 3.79
N ARG A 622 21.60 10.72 3.16
CA ARG A 622 21.87 12.08 3.68
C ARG A 622 20.62 12.97 3.66
N LYS A 623 19.82 12.87 2.59
CA LYS A 623 18.55 13.62 2.48
C LYS A 623 17.57 13.26 3.60
N HIS A 624 17.39 11.97 3.89
CA HIS A 624 16.53 11.53 5.00
C HIS A 624 17.02 12.07 6.35
N MET A 625 18.33 12.02 6.62
CA MET A 625 18.87 12.54 7.88
C MET A 625 18.66 14.05 8.04
N ALA A 626 18.88 14.82 6.96
CA ALA A 626 18.61 16.26 6.97
C ALA A 626 17.12 16.54 7.20
N LEU A 627 16.25 15.75 6.56
CA LEU A 627 14.80 15.83 6.72
C LEU A 627 14.36 15.61 8.17
N PHE A 628 14.80 14.53 8.81
CA PHE A 628 14.40 14.23 10.20
C PHE A 628 14.91 15.30 11.18
N ARG A 629 16.16 15.73 11.03
CA ARG A 629 16.73 16.79 11.88
C ARG A 629 16.01 18.12 11.72
N ALA A 630 15.64 18.49 10.50
CA ALA A 630 14.89 19.72 10.25
C ALA A 630 13.49 19.68 10.87
N ILE A 631 12.79 18.55 10.79
CA ILE A 631 11.49 18.34 11.46
C ILE A 631 11.65 18.43 12.98
N CYS A 632 12.67 17.82 13.56
CA CYS A 632 12.91 17.88 15.00
C CYS A 632 13.30 19.28 15.50
N ALA A 633 14.01 20.06 14.69
CA ALA A 633 14.47 21.41 15.05
C ALA A 633 13.37 22.49 15.00
N LYS A 634 12.33 22.27 14.18
CA LYS A 634 11.17 23.16 14.05
C LYS A 634 10.14 22.87 15.16
#